data_AF-A0A5E4FWE2-F1
#
_entry.id   AF-A0A5E4FWE2-F1
#
_cell.length_a   1.000
_cell.length_b   1.000
_cell.length_c   1.000
_cell.angle_alpha   90.00
_cell.angle_beta   90.00
_cell.angle_gamma   90.00
#
_symmetry.space_group_name_H-M   'P 1'
#
loop_
_entity.id
_entity.type
_entity.pdbx_description
1 polymer ?
#
loop_
_entity_poly.entity_id
_entity_poly.type
_entity_poly.pdbx_seq_one_letter_code
_entity_poly.pdbx_strand_id
1 'polypeptide(L)'
;MCFSSFCWHVEDHHLYSLFPNWGDPKVCYGVSGSHAPASERAMRKHLPNLFEEQPHLLNELVTQLSPSGLKSEGVPLHRAVQHSGEFVLTFPRAYHSGFNCGFNCAEAVNVAPVDWLEHGQNAVELYSKQCRKTSTSHDKLLLGSAREAVQALWELSVLGKKTTRNMSWQSVCGKDGMLTRAVKTRVRMEEERLDRLPICLKPQKMERDFDLNNGGECFSCFYDLHLLAARCKCSPDRFSCLKHAKLFCSCDINHRYVLQLHTINELNMLVEALEGRSEAIIWASEDTTDMHTTRLDHESGMFHKRIKSCDSRET
;
A
#
# COMPACT_ATOMS: atom_id res chain seq x y z
N MET A 1 -9.86 28.14 -9.18
CA MET A 1 -10.44 29.51 -9.08
C MET A 1 -10.33 29.99 -7.64
N CYS A 2 -10.56 31.27 -7.39
CA CYS A 2 -10.50 31.81 -6.02
C CYS A 2 -11.47 31.05 -5.09
N PHE A 3 -11.01 30.73 -3.88
CA PHE A 3 -11.72 29.97 -2.85
C PHE A 3 -12.07 28.51 -3.18
N SER A 4 -11.65 27.98 -4.34
CA SER A 4 -11.65 26.53 -4.55
C SER A 4 -10.83 25.88 -3.43
N SER A 5 -11.48 24.99 -2.68
CA SER A 5 -10.93 24.41 -1.45
C SER A 5 -10.82 22.89 -1.56
N PHE A 6 -9.87 22.32 -0.83
CA PHE A 6 -9.76 20.89 -0.60
C PHE A 6 -9.76 20.66 0.92
N CYS A 7 -10.65 19.78 1.36
CA CYS A 7 -10.91 19.57 2.78
C CYS A 7 -9.79 18.78 3.46
N TRP A 8 -9.85 18.67 4.78
CA TRP A 8 -8.91 17.85 5.55
C TRP A 8 -8.94 16.39 5.11
N HIS A 9 -7.78 15.90 4.67
CA HIS A 9 -7.61 14.50 4.30
C HIS A 9 -6.15 14.05 4.44
N VAL A 10 -5.95 12.75 4.32
CA VAL A 10 -4.63 12.10 4.15
C VAL A 10 -4.65 11.35 2.82
N GLU A 11 -3.48 11.15 2.23
CA GLU A 11 -3.34 10.34 1.02
C GLU A 11 -3.75 8.89 1.26
N ASP A 12 -4.27 8.24 0.21
CA ASP A 12 -4.55 6.82 0.22
C ASP A 12 -3.28 6.02 0.59
N HIS A 13 -3.45 4.98 1.42
CA HIS A 13 -2.36 4.18 1.98
C HIS A 13 -1.29 5.00 2.71
N HIS A 14 -1.64 6.21 3.14
CA HIS A 14 -0.70 7.15 3.77
C HIS A 14 0.55 7.38 2.89
N LEU A 15 0.38 7.42 1.57
CA LEU A 15 1.47 7.72 0.63
C LEU A 15 2.02 9.13 0.84
N TYR A 16 3.21 9.39 0.31
CA TYR A 16 3.63 10.76 0.05
C TYR A 16 2.82 11.33 -1.11
N SER A 17 2.68 12.64 -1.16
CA SER A 17 2.11 13.36 -2.31
C SER A 17 2.97 14.56 -2.66
N LEU A 18 3.32 14.68 -3.93
CA LEU A 18 4.11 15.78 -4.48
C LEU A 18 3.27 16.51 -5.51
N PHE A 19 3.14 17.83 -5.37
CA PHE A 19 2.32 18.61 -6.29
C PHE A 19 2.99 19.89 -6.78
N PRO A 20 3.39 19.99 -8.06
CA PRO A 20 3.74 21.26 -8.68
C PRO A 20 2.49 22.10 -8.97
N ASN A 21 2.66 23.42 -8.98
CA ASN A 21 1.60 24.38 -9.28
C ASN A 21 2.07 25.49 -10.24
N TRP A 22 1.16 25.98 -11.07
CA TRP A 22 1.32 27.21 -11.85
C TRP A 22 0.09 28.11 -11.73
N GLY A 23 0.31 29.44 -11.76
CA GLY A 23 -0.73 30.45 -11.63
C GLY A 23 -0.79 31.05 -10.22
N ASP A 24 -1.98 31.46 -9.78
CA ASP A 24 -2.17 32.10 -8.48
C ASP A 24 -1.81 31.17 -7.30
N PRO A 25 -1.38 31.74 -6.15
CA PRO A 25 -0.91 30.94 -5.03
C PRO A 25 -1.97 30.00 -4.44
N LYS A 26 -1.52 28.86 -3.90
CA LYS A 26 -2.32 27.92 -3.10
C LYS A 26 -1.89 27.99 -1.65
N VAL A 27 -2.84 28.12 -0.73
CA VAL A 27 -2.58 28.06 0.72
C VAL A 27 -2.87 26.66 1.22
N CYS A 28 -1.90 26.04 1.89
CA CYS A 28 -2.01 24.72 2.47
C CYS A 28 -1.82 24.79 3.98
N TYR A 29 -2.60 24.00 4.71
CA TYR A 29 -2.44 23.74 6.13
C TYR A 29 -2.10 22.27 6.32
N GLY A 30 -1.18 21.97 7.23
CA GLY A 30 -0.68 20.62 7.46
C GLY A 30 -0.58 20.27 8.94
N VAL A 31 -0.91 19.02 9.26
CA VAL A 31 -0.69 18.36 10.56
C VAL A 31 0.17 17.13 10.31
N SER A 32 1.31 17.01 10.99
CA SER A 32 2.22 15.88 10.85
C SER A 32 1.54 14.53 11.13
N GLY A 33 1.97 13.45 10.47
CA GLY A 33 1.38 12.12 10.65
C GLY A 33 1.41 11.59 12.10
N SER A 34 2.40 11.97 12.91
CA SER A 34 2.45 11.63 14.34
C SER A 34 1.29 12.23 15.16
N HIS A 35 0.72 13.34 14.69
CA HIS A 35 -0.41 14.03 15.30
C HIS A 35 -1.75 13.73 14.61
N ALA A 36 -1.78 12.84 13.61
CA ALA A 36 -3.02 12.44 12.94
C ALA A 36 -4.11 11.97 13.92
N PRO A 37 -3.84 11.10 14.92
CA PRO A 37 -4.87 10.71 15.89
C PRO A 37 -5.42 11.88 16.71
N ALA A 38 -4.61 12.91 16.99
CA ALA A 38 -5.07 14.11 17.70
C ALA A 38 -6.00 14.95 16.81
N SER A 39 -5.65 15.12 15.53
CA SER A 39 -6.50 15.77 14.53
C SER A 39 -7.84 15.04 14.36
N GLU A 40 -7.81 13.72 14.22
CA GLU A 40 -9.00 12.88 14.11
C GLU A 40 -9.94 13.03 15.33
N ARG A 41 -9.39 13.07 16.55
CA ARG A 41 -10.17 13.29 17.78
C ARG A 41 -10.76 14.70 17.83
N ALA A 42 -9.99 15.71 17.47
CA ALA A 42 -10.45 17.09 17.41
C ALA A 42 -11.62 17.24 16.42
N MET A 43 -11.50 16.67 15.22
CA MET A 43 -12.59 16.70 14.23
C MET A 43 -13.86 16.02 14.75
N ARG A 44 -13.76 14.85 15.38
CA ARG A 44 -14.90 14.16 16.01
C ARG A 44 -15.55 14.99 17.12
N LYS A 45 -14.75 15.66 17.94
CA LYS A 45 -15.25 16.51 19.03
C LYS A 45 -15.96 17.75 18.51
N HIS A 46 -15.47 18.38 17.46
CA HIS A 46 -16.05 19.60 16.90
C HIS A 46 -17.27 19.35 16.00
N LEU A 47 -17.39 18.15 15.42
CA LEU A 47 -18.42 17.83 14.44
C LEU A 47 -19.21 16.56 14.82
N PRO A 48 -19.70 16.42 16.08
CA PRO A 48 -20.24 15.16 16.58
C PRO A 48 -21.42 14.65 15.73
N ASN A 49 -22.36 15.54 15.39
CA ASN A 49 -23.54 15.18 14.59
C ASN A 49 -23.17 14.62 13.21
N LEU A 50 -22.15 15.18 12.54
CA LEU A 50 -21.72 14.68 11.23
C LEU A 50 -21.08 13.28 11.33
N PHE A 51 -20.40 12.98 12.43
CA PHE A 51 -19.84 11.65 12.68
C PHE A 51 -20.88 10.63 13.15
N GLU A 52 -21.95 11.08 13.80
CA GLU A 52 -23.11 10.23 14.12
C GLU A 52 -23.85 9.82 12.83
N GLU A 53 -24.05 10.76 11.91
CA GLU A 53 -24.66 10.49 10.60
C GLU A 53 -23.73 9.67 9.69
N GLN A 54 -22.43 9.99 9.68
CA GLN A 54 -21.42 9.35 8.84
C GLN A 54 -20.17 9.00 9.64
N PRO A 55 -20.09 7.79 10.22
CA PRO A 55 -18.92 7.36 11.01
C PRO A 55 -17.59 7.39 10.24
N HIS A 56 -17.64 7.29 8.91
CA HIS A 56 -16.48 7.30 8.02
C HIS A 56 -16.17 8.67 7.38
N LEU A 57 -16.77 9.76 7.88
CA LEU A 57 -16.69 11.12 7.32
C LEU A 57 -15.28 11.59 6.91
N LEU A 58 -14.24 11.21 7.67
CA LEU A 58 -12.85 11.58 7.40
C LEU A 58 -12.29 11.01 6.09
N ASN A 59 -12.96 10.02 5.52
CA ASN A 59 -12.57 9.38 4.27
C ASN A 59 -13.25 10.00 3.03
N GLU A 60 -14.23 10.88 3.23
CA GLU A 60 -15.08 11.42 2.14
C GLU A 60 -14.57 12.74 1.56
N LEU A 61 -13.52 13.35 2.13
CA LEU A 61 -12.90 14.61 1.66
C LEU A 61 -13.87 15.81 1.58
N VAL A 62 -14.99 15.78 2.32
CA VAL A 62 -16.03 16.84 2.27
C VAL A 62 -16.03 17.80 3.46
N THR A 63 -15.23 17.53 4.50
CA THR A 63 -15.35 18.22 5.78
C THR A 63 -14.19 19.19 6.05
N GLN A 64 -14.51 20.48 6.11
CA GLN A 64 -13.56 21.51 6.50
C GLN A 64 -13.80 21.97 7.95
N LEU A 65 -12.75 21.88 8.77
CA LEU A 65 -12.67 22.48 10.09
C LEU A 65 -11.65 23.62 10.03
N SER A 66 -11.95 24.76 10.66
CA SER A 66 -10.99 25.87 10.69
C SER A 66 -9.68 25.44 11.37
N PRO A 67 -8.50 25.88 10.89
CA PRO A 67 -7.23 25.61 11.57
C PRO A 67 -7.25 26.07 13.04
N SER A 68 -7.96 27.16 13.34
CA SER A 68 -8.13 27.65 14.71
C SER A 68 -8.83 26.63 15.62
N GLY A 69 -9.82 25.89 15.13
CA GLY A 69 -10.52 24.84 15.89
C GLY A 69 -9.59 23.66 16.24
N LEU A 70 -8.78 23.22 15.28
CA LEU A 70 -7.74 22.22 15.56
C LEU A 70 -6.70 22.74 16.57
N LYS A 71 -6.27 24.00 16.43
CA LYS A 71 -5.31 24.62 17.33
C LYS A 71 -5.84 24.76 18.76
N SER A 72 -7.14 25.04 18.95
CA SER A 72 -7.75 25.09 20.29
C SER A 72 -7.77 23.74 21.00
N GLU A 73 -7.70 22.64 20.26
CA GLU A 73 -7.57 21.28 20.80
C GLU A 73 -6.10 20.84 20.98
N GLY A 74 -5.15 21.78 20.83
CA GLY A 74 -3.72 21.52 21.00
C GLY A 74 -3.06 20.76 19.84
N VAL A 75 -3.71 20.68 18.67
CA VAL A 75 -3.13 20.03 17.48
C VAL A 75 -2.09 20.96 16.82
N PRO A 76 -0.82 20.54 16.68
CA PRO A 76 0.20 21.34 15.99
C PRO A 76 -0.14 21.50 14.50
N LEU A 77 -0.13 22.75 14.04
CA LEU A 77 -0.52 23.13 12.69
C LEU A 77 0.57 23.97 12.02
N HIS A 78 0.82 23.65 10.75
CA HIS A 78 1.72 24.40 9.90
C HIS A 78 0.96 24.97 8.70
N ARG A 79 1.39 26.13 8.23
CA ARG A 79 0.84 26.80 7.04
C ARG A 79 1.94 26.97 6.01
N ALA A 80 1.64 26.64 4.76
CA ALA A 80 2.48 26.89 3.60
C ALA A 80 1.70 27.71 2.57
N VAL A 81 2.40 28.59 1.85
CA VAL A 81 1.87 29.30 0.68
C VAL A 81 2.70 28.84 -0.51
N GLN A 82 2.09 28.10 -1.41
CA GLN A 82 2.72 27.59 -2.62
C GLN A 82 2.53 28.59 -3.75
N HIS A 83 3.63 29.15 -4.23
CA HIS A 83 3.69 29.99 -5.40
C HIS A 83 3.92 29.18 -6.68
N SER A 84 3.74 29.83 -7.83
CA SER A 84 3.96 29.22 -9.15
C SER A 84 5.40 28.73 -9.30
N GLY A 85 5.58 27.49 -9.74
CA GLY A 85 6.89 26.84 -9.89
C GLY A 85 7.42 26.16 -8.63
N GLU A 86 6.72 26.25 -7.49
CA GLU A 86 7.12 25.59 -6.25
C GLU A 86 6.46 24.21 -6.10
N PHE A 87 7.16 23.32 -5.41
CA PHE A 87 6.64 22.02 -4.98
C PHE A 87 6.19 22.08 -3.52
N VAL A 88 5.12 21.36 -3.21
CA VAL A 88 4.78 20.99 -1.83
C VAL A 88 4.78 19.47 -1.73
N LEU A 89 5.38 18.98 -0.66
CA LEU A 89 5.46 17.57 -0.31
C LEU A 89 4.62 17.29 0.94
N THR A 90 3.66 16.40 0.82
CA THR A 90 2.90 15.84 1.93
C THR A 90 3.54 14.52 2.37
N PHE A 91 3.80 14.41 3.67
CA PHE A 91 4.39 13.21 4.29
C PHE A 91 3.33 12.15 4.65
N PRO A 92 3.73 10.89 4.90
CA PRO A 92 2.81 9.82 5.27
C PRO A 92 1.88 10.17 6.42
N ARG A 93 0.58 9.92 6.20
CA ARG A 93 -0.51 10.18 7.14
C ARG A 93 -0.60 11.64 7.61
N ALA A 94 0.06 12.58 6.93
CA ALA A 94 -0.05 14.00 7.25
C ALA A 94 -1.40 14.53 6.76
N TYR A 95 -2.23 14.99 7.70
CA TYR A 95 -3.49 15.63 7.36
C TYR A 95 -3.21 16.97 6.70
N HIS A 96 -3.87 17.25 5.59
CA HIS A 96 -3.73 18.51 4.89
C HIS A 96 -5.06 19.00 4.32
N SER A 97 -5.19 20.32 4.27
CA SER A 97 -6.33 21.04 3.67
C SER A 97 -5.87 22.38 3.12
N GLY A 98 -6.71 23.07 2.36
CA GLY A 98 -6.32 24.35 1.81
C GLY A 98 -7.28 24.93 0.80
N PHE A 99 -6.85 26.03 0.17
CA PHE A 99 -7.62 26.73 -0.83
C PHE A 99 -6.73 27.48 -1.83
N ASN A 100 -7.29 27.78 -2.99
CA ASN A 100 -6.63 28.53 -4.06
C ASN A 100 -6.95 30.04 -3.94
N CYS A 101 -5.94 30.90 -4.12
CA CYS A 101 -6.11 32.35 -4.07
C CYS A 101 -6.65 32.95 -5.36
N GLY A 102 -6.76 32.15 -6.42
CA GLY A 102 -7.22 32.60 -7.73
C GLY A 102 -7.19 31.50 -8.77
N PHE A 103 -6.92 31.84 -10.02
CA PHE A 103 -6.81 30.86 -11.09
C PHE A 103 -5.43 30.20 -11.06
N ASN A 104 -5.40 28.89 -10.92
CA ASN A 104 -4.18 28.10 -10.94
C ASN A 104 -4.46 26.70 -11.50
N CYS A 105 -3.39 25.99 -11.81
CA CYS A 105 -3.39 24.60 -12.23
C CYS A 105 -2.31 23.87 -11.42
N ALA A 106 -2.71 22.79 -10.76
CA ALA A 106 -1.80 21.94 -10.00
C ALA A 106 -1.98 20.50 -10.46
N GLU A 107 -0.87 19.77 -10.49
CA GLU A 107 -0.84 18.32 -10.69
C GLU A 107 -0.36 17.69 -9.38
N ALA A 108 -0.87 16.52 -9.01
CA ALA A 108 -0.43 15.81 -7.82
C ALA A 108 -0.16 14.35 -8.15
N VAL A 109 0.93 13.81 -7.59
CA VAL A 109 1.32 12.41 -7.76
C VAL A 109 1.74 11.82 -6.42
N ASN A 110 1.33 10.58 -6.18
CA ASN A 110 1.78 9.84 -5.01
C ASN A 110 3.14 9.19 -5.25
N VAL A 111 3.96 9.15 -4.19
CA VAL A 111 5.28 8.51 -4.21
C VAL A 111 5.43 7.60 -2.99
N ALA A 112 6.13 6.48 -3.17
CA ALA A 112 6.35 5.45 -2.16
C ALA A 112 7.85 5.13 -2.02
N PRO A 113 8.65 6.00 -1.38
CA PRO A 113 10.03 5.63 -1.03
C PRO A 113 10.04 4.47 -0.02
N VAL A 114 11.20 3.86 0.21
CA VAL A 114 11.29 2.64 1.04
C VAL A 114 10.80 2.88 2.48
N ASP A 115 10.95 4.10 3.01
CA ASP A 115 10.46 4.45 4.36
C ASP A 115 8.93 4.45 4.48
N TRP A 116 8.22 4.61 3.35
CA TRP A 116 6.78 4.53 3.34
C TRP A 116 6.26 3.12 3.68
N LEU A 117 7.03 2.05 3.44
CA LEU A 117 6.55 0.67 3.60
C LEU A 117 5.97 0.41 5.00
N GLU A 118 6.56 0.96 6.05
CA GLU A 118 6.03 0.83 7.41
C GLU A 118 4.69 1.58 7.58
N HIS A 119 4.55 2.75 6.96
CA HIS A 119 3.31 3.53 6.97
C HIS A 119 2.20 2.85 6.16
N GLY A 120 2.54 2.28 5.00
CA GLY A 120 1.63 1.49 4.17
C GLY A 120 1.12 0.24 4.88
N GLN A 121 2.00 -0.48 5.59
CA GLN A 121 1.61 -1.64 6.41
C GLN A 121 0.59 -1.25 7.49
N ASN A 122 0.84 -0.12 8.18
CA ASN A 122 -0.10 0.41 9.16
C ASN A 122 -1.43 0.84 8.54
N ALA A 123 -1.40 1.39 7.31
CA ALA A 123 -2.58 1.81 6.58
C ALA A 123 -3.49 0.61 6.26
N VAL A 124 -2.95 -0.47 5.69
CA VAL A 124 -3.76 -1.65 5.32
C VAL A 124 -4.35 -2.37 6.54
N GLU A 125 -3.64 -2.41 7.67
CA GLU A 125 -4.18 -2.94 8.92
C GLU A 125 -5.30 -2.05 9.48
N LEU A 126 -5.18 -0.73 9.35
CA LEU A 126 -6.22 0.22 9.73
C LEU A 126 -7.45 0.07 8.81
N TYR A 127 -7.25 -0.02 7.51
CA TYR A 127 -8.31 -0.19 6.52
C TYR A 127 -9.07 -1.51 6.75
N SER A 128 -8.36 -2.58 7.12
CA SER A 128 -8.97 -3.85 7.55
C SER A 128 -9.94 -3.66 8.73
N LYS A 129 -9.56 -2.86 9.73
CA LYS A 129 -10.41 -2.58 10.90
C LYS A 129 -11.59 -1.68 10.56
N GLN A 130 -11.45 -0.83 9.54
CA GLN A 130 -12.47 0.11 9.09
C GLN A 130 -13.37 -0.46 7.98
N CYS A 131 -13.12 -1.69 7.53
CA CYS A 131 -13.75 -2.29 6.35
C CYS A 131 -13.67 -1.36 5.12
N ARG A 132 -12.50 -0.75 4.90
CA ARG A 132 -12.23 0.15 3.78
C ARG A 132 -11.46 -0.60 2.68
N LYS A 133 -11.90 -0.45 1.43
CA LYS A 133 -11.20 -0.99 0.25
C LYS A 133 -9.83 -0.34 0.07
N THR A 134 -8.85 -1.14 -0.35
CA THR A 134 -7.52 -0.68 -0.71
C THR A 134 -7.44 -0.31 -2.18
N SER A 135 -6.80 0.81 -2.52
CA SER A 135 -6.52 1.20 -3.91
C SER A 135 -5.30 0.52 -4.56
N THR A 136 -4.47 -0.19 -3.77
CA THR A 136 -3.30 -0.94 -4.24
C THR A 136 -2.98 -2.09 -3.29
N SER A 137 -2.24 -3.10 -3.76
CA SER A 137 -1.75 -4.22 -2.95
C SER A 137 -0.42 -3.86 -2.29
N HIS A 138 -0.43 -3.68 -0.97
CA HIS A 138 0.78 -3.38 -0.20
C HIS A 138 1.78 -4.52 -0.24
N ASP A 139 1.30 -5.76 -0.07
CA ASP A 139 2.16 -6.95 -0.05
C ASP A 139 2.87 -7.15 -1.39
N LYS A 140 2.20 -6.85 -2.51
CA LYS A 140 2.81 -6.89 -3.84
C LYS A 140 3.92 -5.85 -4.02
N LEU A 141 3.73 -4.63 -3.52
CA LEU A 141 4.77 -3.59 -3.55
C LEU A 141 5.97 -3.93 -2.66
N LEU A 142 5.71 -4.47 -1.47
CA LEU A 142 6.74 -4.89 -0.53
C LEU A 142 7.59 -6.03 -1.09
N LEU A 143 6.97 -7.09 -1.59
CA LEU A 143 7.66 -8.23 -2.19
C LEU A 143 8.35 -7.88 -3.49
N GLY A 144 7.74 -7.03 -4.32
CA GLY A 144 8.37 -6.49 -5.53
C GLY A 144 9.66 -5.73 -5.18
N SER A 145 9.61 -4.85 -4.18
CA SER A 145 10.78 -4.11 -3.69
C SER A 145 11.87 -5.05 -3.16
N ALA A 146 11.49 -6.08 -2.41
CA ALA A 146 12.41 -7.09 -1.90
C ALA A 146 13.13 -7.85 -3.04
N ARG A 147 12.39 -8.27 -4.07
CA ARG A 147 12.95 -8.95 -5.26
C ARG A 147 13.94 -8.06 -6.01
N GLU A 148 13.57 -6.80 -6.26
CA GLU A 148 14.44 -5.81 -6.90
C GLU A 148 15.73 -5.56 -6.10
N ALA A 149 15.62 -5.52 -4.78
CA ALA A 149 16.77 -5.35 -3.90
C ALA A 149 17.69 -6.59 -3.89
N VAL A 150 17.13 -7.80 -3.83
CA VAL A 150 17.90 -9.04 -3.94
C VAL A 150 18.64 -9.12 -5.27
N GLN A 151 17.98 -8.76 -6.38
CA GLN A 151 18.63 -8.71 -7.69
C GLN A 151 19.81 -7.74 -7.69
N ALA A 152 19.65 -6.55 -7.10
CA ALA A 152 20.75 -5.59 -6.95
C ALA A 152 21.90 -6.13 -6.08
N LEU A 153 21.60 -6.83 -4.97
CA LEU A 153 22.60 -7.45 -4.10
C LEU A 153 23.36 -8.58 -4.82
N TRP A 154 22.66 -9.39 -5.62
CA TRP A 154 23.27 -10.41 -6.47
C TRP A 154 24.20 -9.79 -7.50
N GLU A 155 23.76 -8.75 -8.22
CA GLU A 155 24.59 -8.05 -9.19
C GLU A 155 25.84 -7.42 -8.58
N LEU A 156 25.74 -6.93 -7.35
CA LEU A 156 26.88 -6.37 -6.61
C LEU A 156 27.87 -7.45 -6.15
N SER A 157 27.36 -8.55 -5.58
CA SER A 157 28.18 -9.58 -4.96
C SER A 157 28.77 -10.58 -5.96
N VAL A 158 28.00 -10.97 -6.99
CA VAL A 158 28.38 -11.98 -7.97
C VAL A 158 28.99 -11.36 -9.22
N LEU A 159 28.37 -10.30 -9.76
CA LEU A 159 28.83 -9.67 -11.02
C LEU A 159 29.73 -8.45 -10.80
N GLY A 160 29.88 -7.95 -9.58
CA GLY A 160 30.64 -6.74 -9.28
C GLY A 160 30.07 -5.45 -9.89
N LYS A 161 28.79 -5.43 -10.31
CA LYS A 161 28.15 -4.30 -11.00
C LYS A 161 27.72 -3.20 -10.02
N LYS A 162 28.57 -2.18 -9.86
CA LYS A 162 28.32 -1.03 -8.98
C LYS A 162 27.59 0.12 -9.71
N THR A 163 26.28 -0.01 -9.89
CA THR A 163 25.43 1.07 -10.42
C THR A 163 24.83 1.90 -9.29
N THR A 164 24.38 3.13 -9.58
CA THR A 164 23.65 3.97 -8.60
C THR A 164 22.41 3.28 -8.06
N ARG A 165 21.67 2.58 -8.93
CA ARG A 165 20.49 1.76 -8.55
C ARG A 165 20.89 0.68 -7.54
N ASN A 166 21.96 -0.07 -7.82
CA ASN A 166 22.34 -1.19 -6.97
C ASN A 166 22.81 -0.70 -5.60
N MET A 167 23.59 0.37 -5.55
CA MET A 167 24.01 1.00 -4.29
C MET A 167 22.82 1.56 -3.50
N SER A 168 21.82 2.14 -4.19
CA SER A 168 20.59 2.62 -3.54
C SER A 168 19.83 1.48 -2.87
N TRP A 169 19.63 0.35 -3.56
CA TRP A 169 18.99 -0.82 -2.96
C TRP A 169 19.81 -1.42 -1.82
N GLN A 170 21.13 -1.54 -2.00
CA GLN A 170 22.02 -2.02 -0.94
C GLN A 170 21.92 -1.15 0.32
N SER A 171 21.77 0.18 0.18
CA SER A 171 21.71 1.12 1.32
C SER A 171 20.48 0.94 2.22
N VAL A 172 19.41 0.33 1.71
CA VAL A 172 18.18 0.06 2.47
C VAL A 172 18.06 -1.40 2.92
N CYS A 173 19.06 -2.22 2.59
CA CYS A 173 19.17 -3.63 2.97
C CYS A 173 20.17 -3.83 4.13
N GLY A 174 20.45 -5.08 4.49
CA GLY A 174 21.25 -5.46 5.66
C GLY A 174 20.37 -5.69 6.89
N LYS A 175 20.97 -6.15 7.99
CA LYS A 175 20.25 -6.55 9.22
C LYS A 175 19.34 -5.46 9.79
N ASP A 176 19.80 -4.22 9.74
CA ASP A 176 19.06 -3.04 10.22
C ASP A 176 18.48 -2.19 9.07
N GLY A 177 18.58 -2.70 7.83
CA GLY A 177 18.06 -2.07 6.64
C GLY A 177 16.55 -1.86 6.72
N MET A 178 16.09 -0.70 6.28
CA MET A 178 14.68 -0.32 6.33
C MET A 178 13.77 -1.27 5.54
N LEU A 179 14.20 -1.70 4.35
CA LEU A 179 13.47 -2.68 3.55
C LEU A 179 13.45 -4.05 4.27
N THR A 180 14.60 -4.48 4.77
CA THR A 180 14.73 -5.74 5.52
C THR A 180 13.80 -5.75 6.74
N ARG A 181 13.75 -4.66 7.51
CA ARG A 181 12.85 -4.51 8.66
C ARG A 181 11.38 -4.58 8.26
N ALA A 182 11.00 -3.93 7.16
CA ALA A 182 9.63 -3.98 6.64
C ALA A 182 9.22 -5.40 6.26
N VAL A 183 10.06 -6.10 5.46
CA VAL A 183 9.82 -7.49 5.05
C VAL A 183 9.77 -8.40 6.28
N LYS A 184 10.76 -8.32 7.17
CA LYS A 184 10.83 -9.14 8.40
C LYS A 184 9.62 -8.95 9.31
N THR A 185 9.13 -7.71 9.44
CA THR A 185 7.90 -7.41 10.20
C THR A 185 6.70 -8.10 9.55
N ARG A 186 6.57 -8.03 8.22
CA ARG A 186 5.50 -8.68 7.48
C ARG A 186 5.55 -10.20 7.61
N VAL A 187 6.73 -10.82 7.52
CA VAL A 187 6.92 -12.27 7.69
C VAL A 187 6.46 -12.72 9.07
N ARG A 188 6.91 -12.03 10.13
CA ARG A 188 6.45 -12.32 11.50
C ARG A 188 4.93 -12.21 11.64
N MET A 189 4.31 -11.24 10.99
CA MET A 189 2.84 -11.12 10.98
C MET A 189 2.17 -12.33 10.31
N GLU A 190 2.74 -12.88 9.23
CA GLU A 190 2.20 -14.11 8.62
C GLU A 190 2.41 -15.33 9.50
N GLU A 191 3.58 -15.49 10.11
CA GLU A 191 3.86 -16.56 11.07
C GLU A 191 2.82 -16.55 12.19
N GLU A 192 2.62 -15.40 12.85
CA GLU A 192 1.62 -15.26 13.91
C GLU A 192 0.18 -15.54 13.46
N ARG A 193 -0.16 -15.26 12.19
CA ARG A 193 -1.48 -15.54 11.63
C ARG A 193 -1.66 -17.02 11.31
N LEU A 194 -0.61 -17.68 10.80
CA LEU A 194 -0.60 -19.09 10.48
C LEU A 194 -0.57 -19.96 11.76
N ASP A 195 0.16 -19.55 12.79
CA ASP A 195 0.22 -20.24 14.09
C ASP A 195 -1.14 -20.30 14.81
N ARG A 196 -2.01 -19.34 14.51
CA ARG A 196 -3.39 -19.30 15.03
C ARG A 196 -4.35 -20.19 14.22
N LEU A 197 -3.90 -20.82 13.13
CA LEU A 197 -4.74 -21.71 12.35
C LEU A 197 -4.97 -23.03 13.10
N PRO A 198 -6.20 -23.58 13.02
CA PRO A 198 -6.46 -24.97 13.40
C PRO A 198 -5.49 -25.93 12.68
N ILE A 199 -4.97 -26.92 13.41
CA ILE A 199 -4.00 -27.93 12.92
C ILE A 199 -4.49 -28.65 11.64
N CYS A 200 -5.81 -28.80 11.47
CA CYS A 200 -6.41 -29.43 10.30
C CYS A 200 -6.35 -28.59 9.02
N LEU A 201 -6.07 -27.28 9.11
CA LEU A 201 -5.98 -26.38 7.97
C LEU A 201 -4.52 -26.20 7.54
N LYS A 202 -4.11 -27.00 6.56
CA LYS A 202 -2.80 -26.84 5.93
C LYS A 202 -2.86 -25.80 4.81
N PRO A 203 -1.92 -24.84 4.76
CA PRO A 203 -1.77 -23.94 3.63
C PRO A 203 -1.43 -24.69 2.34
N GLN A 204 -2.01 -24.27 1.23
CA GLN A 204 -1.77 -24.76 -0.12
C GLN A 204 -1.23 -23.63 -0.98
N LYS A 205 -0.43 -23.93 -2.01
CA LYS A 205 0.14 -22.90 -2.88
C LYS A 205 -0.98 -22.21 -3.69
N MET A 206 -0.94 -20.88 -3.79
CA MET A 206 -1.81 -20.12 -4.69
C MET A 206 -1.47 -20.39 -6.15
N GLU A 207 -2.49 -20.38 -7.01
CA GLU A 207 -2.31 -20.34 -8.46
C GLU A 207 -1.79 -18.96 -8.89
N ARG A 208 -1.06 -18.89 -10.01
CA ARG A 208 -0.33 -17.68 -10.44
C ARG A 208 -1.25 -16.51 -10.81
N ASP A 209 -2.47 -16.82 -11.19
CA ASP A 209 -3.51 -15.92 -11.69
C ASP A 209 -4.59 -15.64 -10.63
N PHE A 210 -4.30 -15.94 -9.36
CA PHE A 210 -5.18 -15.71 -8.20
C PHE A 210 -5.72 -14.26 -8.12
N ASP A 211 -4.83 -13.27 -8.28
CA ASP A 211 -5.20 -11.84 -8.22
C ASP A 211 -6.14 -11.42 -9.37
N LEU A 212 -6.10 -12.12 -10.51
CA LEU A 212 -6.90 -11.80 -11.71
C LEU A 212 -8.33 -12.37 -11.63
N ASN A 213 -8.54 -13.41 -10.82
CA ASN A 213 -9.79 -14.17 -10.76
C ASN A 213 -10.68 -13.78 -9.56
N ASN A 214 -10.80 -12.49 -9.25
CA ASN A 214 -11.57 -11.96 -8.11
C ASN A 214 -11.09 -12.46 -6.71
N GLY A 215 -9.88 -13.03 -6.62
CA GLY A 215 -9.26 -13.50 -5.38
C GLY A 215 -8.64 -12.41 -4.50
N GLY A 216 -8.60 -11.17 -4.99
CA GLY A 216 -7.72 -10.13 -4.45
C GLY A 216 -8.10 -9.54 -3.09
N GLU A 217 -9.35 -9.67 -2.63
CA GLU A 217 -9.80 -8.98 -1.41
C GLU A 217 -10.67 -9.85 -0.48
N CYS A 218 -10.56 -9.60 0.82
CA CYS A 218 -11.42 -10.22 1.82
C CYS A 218 -12.87 -9.75 1.67
N PHE A 219 -13.81 -10.68 1.57
CA PHE A 219 -15.24 -10.36 1.43
C PHE A 219 -15.81 -9.46 2.55
N SER A 220 -15.20 -9.46 3.74
CA SER A 220 -15.74 -8.79 4.93
C SER A 220 -15.05 -7.47 5.21
N CYS A 221 -13.73 -7.39 5.06
CA CYS A 221 -12.96 -6.20 5.44
C CYS A 221 -12.15 -5.59 4.29
N PHE A 222 -12.25 -6.17 3.09
CA PHE A 222 -11.54 -5.74 1.88
C PHE A 222 -10.01 -5.72 2.01
N TYR A 223 -9.46 -6.42 3.00
CA TYR A 223 -8.01 -6.61 3.11
C TYR A 223 -7.49 -7.36 1.89
N ASP A 224 -6.41 -6.86 1.30
CA ASP A 224 -5.72 -7.46 0.16
C ASP A 224 -5.19 -8.86 0.50
N LEU A 225 -5.44 -9.84 -0.38
CA LEU A 225 -5.18 -11.25 -0.13
C LEU A 225 -3.99 -11.79 -0.91
N HIS A 226 -3.10 -10.93 -1.40
CA HIS A 226 -1.98 -11.30 -2.24
C HIS A 226 -1.05 -12.38 -1.63
N LEU A 227 -0.81 -12.32 -0.31
CA LEU A 227 0.04 -13.30 0.39
C LEU A 227 -0.72 -14.53 0.91
N LEU A 228 -1.85 -14.30 1.59
CA LEU A 228 -2.63 -15.32 2.26
C LEU A 228 -4.13 -15.09 2.06
N ALA A 229 -4.83 -16.16 1.70
CA ALA A 229 -6.28 -16.19 1.57
C ALA A 229 -6.85 -17.44 2.23
N ALA A 230 -8.05 -17.33 2.79
CA ALA A 230 -8.85 -18.48 3.23
C ALA A 230 -10.09 -18.61 2.36
N ARG A 231 -10.40 -19.84 1.99
CA ARG A 231 -11.56 -20.22 1.15
C ARG A 231 -12.26 -21.45 1.73
N CYS A 232 -13.51 -21.66 1.35
CA CYS A 232 -14.25 -22.90 1.58
C CYS A 232 -14.71 -23.50 0.26
N LYS A 233 -14.78 -24.84 0.20
CA LYS A 233 -15.31 -25.58 -0.97
C LYS A 233 -16.74 -25.18 -1.36
N CYS A 234 -17.54 -24.67 -0.41
CA CYS A 234 -18.93 -24.26 -0.66
C CYS A 234 -19.07 -22.93 -1.41
N SER A 235 -18.01 -22.12 -1.52
CA SER A 235 -18.07 -20.82 -2.18
C SER A 235 -16.76 -20.56 -2.92
N PRO A 236 -16.65 -21.03 -4.18
CA PRO A 236 -15.41 -20.95 -4.93
C PRO A 236 -14.99 -19.50 -5.24
N ASP A 237 -15.95 -18.59 -5.44
CA ASP A 237 -15.68 -17.23 -5.92
C ASP A 237 -15.54 -16.20 -4.79
N ARG A 238 -15.39 -16.66 -3.54
CA ARG A 238 -15.27 -15.78 -2.37
C ARG A 238 -14.01 -16.12 -1.60
N PHE A 239 -13.34 -15.08 -1.09
CA PHE A 239 -12.12 -15.23 -0.32
C PHE A 239 -12.17 -14.37 0.95
N SER A 240 -11.35 -14.73 1.93
CA SER A 240 -11.26 -14.02 3.21
C SER A 240 -9.83 -13.95 3.69
N CYS A 241 -9.50 -12.89 4.44
CA CYS A 241 -8.29 -12.90 5.25
C CYS A 241 -8.47 -13.92 6.40
N LEU A 242 -7.36 -14.36 7.01
CA LEU A 242 -7.41 -15.38 8.07
C LEU A 242 -8.22 -14.94 9.31
N LYS A 243 -8.31 -13.63 9.59
CA LYS A 243 -9.13 -13.08 10.68
C LYS A 243 -10.63 -13.33 10.46
N HIS A 244 -11.09 -13.30 9.21
CA HIS A 244 -12.49 -13.44 8.82
C HIS A 244 -12.82 -14.81 8.22
N ALA A 245 -11.85 -15.74 8.18
CA ALA A 245 -12.04 -17.09 7.67
C ALA A 245 -13.22 -17.82 8.34
N LYS A 246 -13.47 -17.55 9.63
CA LYS A 246 -14.60 -18.12 10.39
C LYS A 246 -15.97 -17.58 9.95
N LEU A 247 -16.04 -16.32 9.53
CA LEU A 247 -17.28 -15.62 9.13
C LEU A 247 -17.77 -16.01 7.72
N PHE A 248 -16.97 -16.78 7.00
CA PHE A 248 -17.17 -17.08 5.58
C PHE A 248 -18.44 -17.89 5.29
N CYS A 249 -18.66 -18.96 6.05
CA CYS A 249 -19.82 -19.84 5.96
C CYS A 249 -19.98 -20.67 7.24
N SER A 250 -21.06 -21.46 7.32
CA SER A 250 -21.32 -22.38 8.45
C SER A 250 -20.74 -23.78 8.25
N CYS A 251 -20.00 -24.04 7.16
CA CYS A 251 -19.41 -25.35 6.91
C CYS A 251 -18.38 -25.71 7.97
N ASP A 252 -18.24 -27.01 8.21
CA ASP A 252 -17.20 -27.56 9.06
C ASP A 252 -15.79 -27.15 8.60
N ILE A 253 -14.86 -27.02 9.54
CA ILE A 253 -13.49 -26.55 9.30
C ILE A 253 -12.78 -27.39 8.23
N ASN A 254 -13.09 -28.68 8.10
CA ASN A 254 -12.49 -29.59 7.12
C ASN A 254 -12.83 -29.25 5.67
N HIS A 255 -13.83 -28.40 5.43
CA HIS A 255 -14.19 -27.90 4.11
C HIS A 255 -13.46 -26.60 3.74
N ARG A 256 -12.76 -26.01 4.70
CA ARG A 256 -11.98 -24.78 4.52
C ARG A 256 -10.54 -25.14 4.21
N TYR A 257 -9.84 -24.23 3.55
CA TYR A 257 -8.42 -24.34 3.28
C TYR A 257 -7.80 -22.95 3.14
N VAL A 258 -6.50 -22.89 3.38
CA VAL A 258 -5.71 -21.67 3.29
C VAL A 258 -4.87 -21.76 2.02
N LEU A 259 -4.82 -20.66 1.29
CA LEU A 259 -3.97 -20.45 0.14
C LEU A 259 -2.84 -19.52 0.57
N GLN A 260 -1.62 -19.82 0.13
CA GLN A 260 -0.43 -19.00 0.35
C GLN A 260 0.37 -18.82 -0.93
N LEU A 261 0.81 -17.60 -1.20
CA LEU A 261 1.70 -17.33 -2.32
C LEU A 261 3.10 -17.86 -2.06
N HIS A 262 3.61 -17.63 -0.85
CA HIS A 262 4.93 -18.07 -0.41
C HIS A 262 4.84 -18.89 0.87
N THR A 263 5.70 -19.90 1.00
CA THR A 263 5.86 -20.59 2.30
C THR A 263 6.59 -19.67 3.28
N ILE A 264 6.41 -19.88 4.58
CA ILE A 264 7.18 -19.14 5.60
C ILE A 264 8.69 -19.34 5.42
N ASN A 265 9.14 -20.53 5.00
CA ASN A 265 10.55 -20.78 4.73
C ASN A 265 11.04 -19.95 3.53
N GLU A 266 10.27 -19.87 2.44
CA GLU A 266 10.61 -19.02 1.27
C GLU A 266 10.69 -17.53 1.69
N LEU A 267 9.76 -17.07 2.52
CA LEU A 267 9.77 -15.69 3.02
C LEU A 267 10.96 -15.41 3.95
N ASN A 268 11.34 -16.36 4.81
CA ASN A 268 12.51 -16.25 5.66
C ASN A 268 13.82 -16.28 4.84
N MET A 269 13.90 -17.11 3.79
CA MET A 269 15.02 -17.07 2.84
C MET A 269 15.15 -15.70 2.16
N LEU A 270 14.03 -15.07 1.80
CA LEU A 270 14.03 -13.71 1.27
C LEU A 270 14.58 -12.68 2.28
N VAL A 271 14.21 -12.79 3.56
CA VAL A 271 14.77 -11.93 4.62
C VAL A 271 16.29 -12.13 4.72
N GLU A 272 16.75 -13.37 4.71
CA GLU A 272 18.18 -13.70 4.82
C GLU A 272 18.99 -13.21 3.62
N ALA A 273 18.39 -13.24 2.42
CA ALA A 273 18.98 -12.64 1.22
C ALA A 273 19.15 -11.12 1.37
N LEU A 274 18.12 -10.43 1.88
CA LEU A 274 18.19 -8.99 2.18
C LEU A 274 19.18 -8.65 3.30
N GLU A 275 19.38 -9.57 4.25
CA GLU A 275 20.41 -9.45 5.30
C GLU A 275 21.84 -9.67 4.77
N GLY A 276 22.00 -10.14 3.54
CA GLY A 276 23.28 -10.28 2.86
C GLY A 276 23.85 -11.72 2.81
N ARG A 277 23.06 -12.75 3.14
CA ARG A 277 23.57 -14.14 3.10
C ARG A 277 23.71 -14.62 1.66
N SER A 278 24.93 -15.00 1.26
CA SER A 278 25.28 -15.29 -0.13
C SER A 278 24.45 -16.43 -0.73
N GLU A 279 24.24 -17.53 0.00
CA GLU A 279 23.44 -18.67 -0.48
C GLU A 279 21.98 -18.27 -0.70
N ALA A 280 21.43 -17.43 0.18
CA ALA A 280 20.05 -16.95 0.07
C ALA A 280 19.88 -15.96 -1.09
N ILE A 281 20.87 -15.09 -1.33
CA ILE A 281 20.88 -14.17 -2.48
C ILE A 281 20.86 -14.95 -3.79
N ILE A 282 21.69 -15.98 -3.92
CA ILE A 282 21.74 -16.82 -5.12
C ILE A 282 20.38 -17.50 -5.33
N TRP A 283 19.87 -18.18 -4.30
CA TRP A 283 18.57 -18.84 -4.36
C TRP A 283 17.43 -17.90 -4.77
N ALA A 284 17.34 -16.73 -4.13
CA ALA A 284 16.27 -15.77 -4.38
C ALA A 284 16.40 -15.09 -5.75
N SER A 285 17.61 -14.94 -6.29
CA SER A 285 17.82 -14.42 -7.66
C SER A 285 17.33 -15.39 -8.74
N GLU A 286 17.49 -16.69 -8.54
CA GLU A 286 17.02 -17.72 -9.48
C GLU A 286 15.47 -17.81 -9.48
N ASP A 287 14.82 -17.63 -8.33
CA ASP A 287 13.35 -17.54 -8.23
C ASP A 287 12.78 -16.29 -8.94
N THR A 288 13.57 -15.22 -9.09
CA THR A 288 13.14 -14.02 -9.82
C THR A 288 13.18 -14.15 -11.33
N THR A 289 14.04 -15.00 -11.88
CA THR A 289 14.16 -15.22 -13.33
C THR A 289 12.95 -15.93 -13.94
N ASP A 290 12.27 -16.81 -13.19
CA ASP A 290 11.09 -17.55 -13.67
C ASP A 290 9.84 -16.66 -13.84
N MET A 291 9.82 -15.45 -13.28
CA MET A 291 8.73 -14.47 -13.45
C MET A 291 9.02 -13.35 -14.46
N HIS A 292 10.29 -13.09 -14.79
CA HIS A 292 10.66 -12.07 -15.77
C HIS A 292 10.33 -12.48 -17.21
N THR A 293 10.40 -13.78 -17.53
CA THR A 293 9.99 -14.33 -18.83
C THR A 293 8.52 -14.07 -19.13
N THR A 294 7.65 -13.99 -18.10
CA THR A 294 6.22 -13.74 -18.30
C THR A 294 5.86 -12.27 -18.48
N ARG A 295 6.71 -11.33 -18.01
CA ARG A 295 6.44 -9.88 -18.12
C ARG A 295 6.64 -9.35 -19.54
N LEU A 296 7.62 -9.90 -20.26
CA LEU A 296 7.90 -9.57 -21.67
C LEU A 296 6.80 -10.08 -22.62
N ASP A 297 6.20 -11.24 -22.32
CA ASP A 297 5.10 -11.80 -23.12
C ASP A 297 3.76 -11.07 -22.89
N HIS A 298 3.58 -10.46 -21.70
CA HIS A 298 2.32 -9.82 -21.33
C HIS A 298 2.23 -8.33 -21.76
N GLU A 299 3.35 -7.60 -21.77
CA GLU A 299 3.39 -6.21 -22.29
C GLU A 299 3.25 -6.17 -23.83
N SER A 300 3.85 -7.14 -24.53
CA SER A 300 3.72 -7.28 -25.98
C SER A 300 2.29 -7.66 -26.42
N GLY A 301 1.56 -8.43 -25.60
CA GLY A 301 0.15 -8.78 -25.82
C GLY A 301 -0.85 -7.64 -25.58
N MET A 302 -0.57 -6.73 -24.62
CA MET A 302 -1.42 -5.55 -24.36
C MET A 302 -1.28 -4.47 -25.44
N PHE A 303 -0.07 -4.26 -25.97
CA PHE A 303 0.14 -3.33 -27.09
C PHE A 303 -0.54 -3.79 -28.38
N HIS A 304 -0.56 -5.10 -28.66
CA HIS A 304 -1.23 -5.65 -29.85
C HIS A 304 -2.78 -5.60 -29.76
N LYS A 305 -3.36 -5.59 -28.56
CA LYS A 305 -4.82 -5.47 -28.37
C LYS A 305 -5.32 -4.02 -28.50
N ARG A 306 -4.52 -3.02 -28.14
CA ARG A 306 -4.93 -1.59 -28.26
C ARG A 306 -4.88 -1.03 -29.68
N ILE A 307 -4.06 -1.60 -30.57
CA ILE A 307 -3.94 -1.11 -31.96
C ILE A 307 -5.07 -1.65 -32.86
N LYS A 308 -5.74 -2.75 -32.49
CA LYS A 308 -6.82 -3.35 -33.30
C LYS A 308 -8.22 -2.77 -33.06
N SER A 309 -8.42 -1.83 -32.13
CA SER A 309 -9.76 -1.28 -31.84
C SER A 309 -10.02 0.11 -32.42
N CYS A 310 -9.17 0.62 -33.30
CA CYS A 310 -9.32 1.95 -33.87
C CYS A 310 -9.10 1.95 -35.39
N ASP A 311 -9.69 0.99 -36.11
CA ASP A 311 -9.89 1.16 -37.55
C ASP A 311 -10.99 0.24 -38.09
N SER A 312 -12.21 0.76 -38.17
CA SER A 312 -13.22 0.37 -39.17
C SER A 312 -14.52 1.19 -39.00
N ARG A 313 -14.61 2.27 -39.79
CA ARG A 313 -15.80 2.81 -40.48
C ARG A 313 -17.07 3.15 -39.68
N GLU A 314 -17.59 4.35 -39.89
CA GLU A 314 -18.76 4.56 -40.78
C GLU A 314 -19.02 6.05 -41.06
N THR A 315 -19.15 6.34 -42.36
CA THR A 315 -19.83 7.47 -43.05
C THR A 315 -19.72 8.90 -42.55
#